data_AF-A0A4Q5LNL8-F1
#
_entry.id   AF-A0A4Q5LNL8-F1
#
_cell.length_a   1.000
_cell.length_b   1.000
_cell.length_c   1.000
_cell.angle_alpha   90.00
_cell.angle_beta   90.00
_cell.angle_gamma   90.00
#
_symmetry.space_group_name_H-M   'P 1'
#
loop_
_entity.id
_entity.type
_entity.pdbx_description
1 polymer ?
#
loop_
_entity_poly.entity_id
_entity_poly.type
_entity_poly.pdbx_seq_one_letter_code
_entity_poly.pdbx_strand_id
1 'polypeptide(L)' 'MPWYNGDYPPSYKNQPKKIRDKATEIANEVLKTTGNEGEAIATGLKQARLHFAKKKAAKTKD' A
#
# COMPACT_ATOMS: atom_id res chain seq x y z
N MET A 1 7.93 12.58 2.12
CA MET A 1 6.55 13.08 2.13
C MET A 1 5.65 11.96 2.62
N PRO A 2 4.99 12.04 3.79
CA PRO A 2 3.96 11.08 4.12
C PRO A 2 2.70 11.43 3.29
N TRP A 3 2.23 10.51 2.45
CA TRP A 3 0.97 10.72 1.74
C TRP A 3 -0.18 10.70 2.77
N TYR A 4 -1.00 11.76 2.79
CA TYR A 4 -2.09 11.94 3.75
C TYR A 4 -3.42 12.13 3.03
N ASN A 5 -4.51 11.67 3.65
CA ASN A 5 -5.90 12.00 3.31
C ASN A 5 -6.26 11.97 1.81
N GLY A 6 -5.90 10.89 1.12
CA GLY A 6 -6.33 10.69 -0.26
C GLY A 6 -5.37 11.26 -1.32
N ASP A 7 -4.24 11.82 -0.90
CA ASP A 7 -3.12 12.01 -1.79
C ASP A 7 -2.38 10.69 -1.97
N TYR A 8 -1.95 10.39 -3.20
CA TYR A 8 -1.32 9.11 -3.51
C TYR A 8 -0.26 9.27 -4.60
N PRO A 9 0.80 8.45 -4.57
CA PRO A 9 1.74 8.39 -5.67
C PRO A 9 0.99 8.00 -6.96
N PRO A 10 1.42 8.49 -8.14
CA PRO A 10 0.75 8.23 -9.42
C PRO A 10 0.47 6.74 -9.66
N SER A 11 1.40 5.88 -9.24
CA SER A 11 1.32 4.41 -9.32
C SER A 11 0.10 3.81 -8.61
N TYR A 12 -0.45 4.49 -7.61
CA TYR A 12 -1.59 4.01 -6.82
C TYR A 12 -2.93 4.47 -7.38
N LYS A 13 -2.96 5.47 -8.29
CA LYS A 13 -4.19 6.04 -8.86
C LYS A 13 -5.02 5.06 -9.69
N ASN A 14 -4.44 3.93 -10.09
CA ASN A 14 -5.14 2.86 -10.80
C ASN A 14 -5.57 1.70 -9.87
N GLN A 15 -5.31 1.79 -8.56
CA GLN A 15 -5.62 0.72 -7.60
C GLN A 15 -6.95 0.98 -6.88
N PRO A 16 -7.66 -0.06 -6.41
CA PRO A 16 -8.85 0.10 -5.58
C PRO A 16 -8.57 0.91 -4.32
N LYS A 17 -9.52 1.74 -3.87
CA LYS A 17 -9.38 2.63 -2.69
C LYS A 17 -8.76 1.91 -1.47
N LYS A 18 -9.27 0.71 -1.17
CA LYS A 18 -8.80 -0.14 -0.06
C LYS A 18 -7.30 -0.49 -0.15
N ILE A 19 -6.80 -0.75 -1.36
CA ILE A 19 -5.40 -1.10 -1.59
C ILE A 19 -4.52 0.14 -1.46
N ARG A 20 -4.93 1.26 -2.07
CA ARG A 20 -4.14 2.50 -2.04
C ARG A 20 -4.04 3.09 -0.63
N ASP A 21 -5.11 3.05 0.17
CA ASP A 21 -5.08 3.47 1.58
C ASP A 21 -4.05 2.68 2.38
N LYS A 22 -4.08 1.35 2.25
CA LYS A 22 -3.13 0.47 2.95
C LYS A 22 -1.71 0.57 2.40
N ALA A 23 -1.57 0.77 1.09
CA ALA A 23 -0.26 0.94 0.44
C ALA A 23 0.42 2.22 0.89
N THR A 24 -0.34 3.31 1.06
CA THR A 24 0.15 4.59 1.59
C THR A 24 0.61 4.45 3.04
N GLU A 25 -0.18 3.78 3.89
CA GLU A 25 0.20 3.52 5.28
C GLU A 25 1.56 2.80 5.37
N ILE A 26 1.73 1.72 4.59
CA ILE A 26 2.96 0.93 4.59
C ILE A 26 4.12 1.71 3.97
N ALA A 27 3.87 2.41 2.85
CA ALA A 27 4.91 3.19 2.19
C ALA A 27 5.41 4.34 3.08
N ASN A 28 4.54 4.98 3.85
CA ASN A 28 4.95 6.01 4.82
C ASN A 28 5.90 5.44 5.88
N GLU A 29 5.66 4.23 6.38
CA GLU A 29 6.53 3.56 7.35
C GLU A 29 7.87 3.11 6.73
N VAL A 30 7.83 2.54 5.53
CA VAL A 30 9.04 2.14 4.80
C VAL A 30 9.88 3.37 4.47
N LEU A 31 9.26 4.49 4.05
CA LEU A 31 9.95 5.73 3.73
C LEU A 31 10.68 6.32 4.94
N LYS A 32 10.09 6.23 6.15
CA LYS A 32 10.77 6.65 7.38
C LYS A 32 12.05 5.85 7.64
N THR A 33 12.08 4.59 7.21
CA THR A 33 13.19 3.67 7.49
C THR A 33 14.27 3.73 6.40
N THR A 34 13.87 3.67 5.13
CA THR A 34 14.80 3.59 4.00
C THR A 34 15.17 4.96 3.42
N GLY A 35 14.32 5.97 3.60
CA GLY A 35 14.45 7.27 2.92
C GLY A 35 14.27 7.20 1.40
N ASN A 36 14.01 6.02 0.82
CA ASN A 36 13.89 5.81 -0.61
C ASN A 36 12.42 5.76 -1.02
N GLU A 37 11.99 6.80 -1.75
CA GLU A 37 10.61 6.95 -2.20
C GLU A 37 10.18 5.84 -3.17
N GLY A 38 11.00 5.52 -4.18
CA GLY A 38 10.66 4.49 -5.15
C GLY A 38 10.49 3.12 -4.51
N GLU A 39 11.37 2.81 -3.55
CA GLU A 39 11.31 1.56 -2.79
C GLU A 39 10.11 1.52 -1.85
N ALA A 40 9.80 2.63 -1.17
CA ALA A 40 8.63 2.76 -0.31
C ALA A 40 7.33 2.56 -1.09
N ILE A 41 7.20 3.16 -2.27
CA ILE A 41 6.02 3.03 -3.15
C ILE A 41 5.85 1.58 -3.64
N ALA A 42 6.93 0.97 -4.13
CA ALA A 42 6.88 -0.39 -4.64
C ALA A 42 6.54 -1.39 -3.51
N THR A 43 7.17 -1.22 -2.35
CA THR A 43 6.97 -2.08 -1.17
C THR A 43 5.57 -1.93 -0.60
N GLY A 44 5.09 -0.68 -0.43
CA GLY A 44 3.75 -0.39 0.08
C GLY A 44 2.66 -1.04 -0.77
N LEU A 45 2.74 -0.90 -2.10
CA LEU A 45 1.77 -1.51 -3.00
C LEU A 45 1.80 -3.04 -2.97
N LYS A 46 2.99 -3.64 -2.98
CA LYS A 46 3.16 -5.09 -2.92
C LYS A 46 2.57 -5.68 -1.64
N GLN A 47 2.89 -5.08 -0.49
CA GLN A 47 2.39 -5.54 0.81
C GLN A 47 0.88 -5.35 0.96
N ALA A 48 0.34 -4.22 0.51
CA ALA A 48 -1.11 -3.97 0.53
C ALA A 48 -1.86 -5.03 -0.28
N ARG A 49 -1.40 -5.35 -1.50
CA ARG A 49 -1.99 -6.41 -2.33
C ARG A 49 -1.95 -7.76 -1.64
N LEU A 50 -0.82 -8.12 -1.04
CA LEU A 50 -0.67 -9.38 -0.30
C LEU A 50 -1.61 -9.47 0.91
N HIS A 51 -1.78 -8.38 1.66
CA HIS A 51 -2.69 -8.33 2.80
C HIS A 51 -4.14 -8.64 2.39
N PHE A 52 -4.61 -8.01 1.31
CA PHE A 52 -5.97 -8.26 0.81
C PHE A 52 -6.10 -9.60 0.09
N ALA A 53 -5.07 -10.09 -0.60
CA ALA A 53 -5.06 -11.42 -1.19
C ALA A 53 -5.19 -12.51 -0.12
N LYS A 54 -4.44 -12.40 1.00
CA LYS A 54 -4.57 -13.29 2.16
C LYS A 54 -5.96 -13.20 2.79
N LYS A 55 -6.51 -12.01 2.97
CA LYS A 55 -7.88 -11.83 3.48
C LYS A 55 -8.95 -12.45 2.57
N LYS A 56 -8.79 -12.36 1.24
CA LYS A 56 -9.71 -12.98 0.28
C LYS A 56 -9.64 -14.50 0.37
N ALA A 57 -8.44 -15.08 0.46
CA ALA A 57 -8.26 -16.51 0.63
C ALA A 57 -8.83 -17.04 1.97
N ALA A 58 -8.73 -16.26 3.04
CA ALA A 58 -9.33 -16.61 4.33
C ALA A 58 -10.87 -16.63 4.28
N LYS A 59 -11.49 -15.67 3.58
CA LYS A 59 -12.95 -15.56 3.46
C LYS A 59 -13.62 -16.62 2.58
N THR A 60 -12.87 -17.41 1.82
CA THR A 60 -13.43 -18.46 0.94
C THR A 60 -13.47 -19.83 1.62
N LYS A 61 -13.05 -19.93 2.89
CA LYS A 61 -13.02 -21.18 3.66
C LYS A 61 -14.11 -21.30 4.73
N ASP A 62 -15.06 -20.37 4.78
CA ASP A 62 -16.25 -20.43 5.64
C ASP A 62 -17.50 -20.80 4.84
#